data_AF-A0A929CQC1-F1
#
_entry.id   AF-A0A929CQC1-F1
#
_cell.length_a   1.000
_cell.length_b   1.000
_cell.length_c   1.000
_cell.angle_alpha   90.00
_cell.angle_beta   90.00
_cell.angle_gamma   90.00
#
_symmetry.space_group_name_H-M   'P 1'
#
loop_
_entity.id
_entity.type
_entity.pdbx_description
1 polymer ?
#
loop_
_entity_poly.entity_id
_entity_poly.type
_entity_poly.pdbx_seq_one_letter_code
_entity_poly.pdbx_strand_id
1 'polypeptide(L)' 'MKINWGTGIVIAFVVFIGFILFLIMLMMSDNKLDHELVTEDYYEKGTFYQKEIDAEKNSQLLAENIVITK' A
#
# COMPACT_ATOMS: atom_id res chain seq x y z
N MET A 1 -3.99 6.45 -47.82
CA MET A 1 -2.58 6.79 -48.14
C MET A 1 -1.69 5.60 -47.81
N LYS A 2 -0.75 5.21 -48.68
CA LYS A 2 0.23 4.17 -48.32
C LYS A 2 1.12 4.75 -47.22
N ILE A 3 1.04 4.19 -46.01
CA ILE A 3 1.95 4.57 -44.93
C ILE A 3 3.35 4.10 -45.33
N ASN A 4 4.22 5.08 -45.54
CA ASN A 4 5.63 4.92 -45.75
C ASN A 4 6.33 4.51 -44.45
N TRP A 5 7.38 3.72 -44.57
CA TRP A 5 8.04 3.06 -43.45
C TRP A 5 8.48 4.04 -42.34
N GLY A 6 9.07 5.19 -42.72
CA GLY A 6 9.44 6.25 -41.78
C GLY A 6 8.25 6.92 -41.09
N THR A 7 7.14 7.12 -41.80
CA THR A 7 5.92 7.69 -41.21
C THR A 7 5.25 6.71 -40.25
N GLY A 8 5.32 5.41 -40.51
CA GLY A 8 4.86 4.39 -39.57
C GLY A 8 5.61 4.45 -38.23
N ILE A 9 6.93 4.66 -38.28
CA ILE A 9 7.77 4.82 -37.08
C ILE A 9 7.38 6.09 -36.31
N VAL A 10 7.24 7.23 -36.99
CA VAL A 10 6.86 8.49 -36.35
C VAL A 10 5.47 8.39 -35.70
N ILE A 11 4.50 7.77 -36.39
CA ILE A 11 3.16 7.54 -35.84
C ILE A 11 3.23 6.66 -34.59
N ALA A 12 4.03 5.58 -34.62
CA ALA A 12 4.18 4.69 -33.46
C ALA A 12 4.75 5.44 -32.25
N PHE A 13 5.75 6.31 -32.44
CA PHE A 13 6.29 7.14 -31.36
C PHE A 13 5.28 8.14 -30.82
N VAL A 14 4.54 8.83 -31.69
CA VAL A 14 3.51 9.80 -31.25
C VAL A 14 2.42 9.10 -30.44
N VAL A 15 1.96 7.94 -30.90
CA VAL A 15 0.96 7.13 -30.18
C VAL A 15 1.52 6.63 -28.85
N PHE A 16 2.76 6.15 -28.83
CA PHE A 16 3.40 5.65 -27.61
C PHE A 16 3.57 6.77 -26.56
N ILE A 17 4.05 7.94 -26.98
CA ILE A 17 4.18 9.11 -26.10
C ILE A 17 2.80 9.52 -25.56
N GLY A 18 1.78 9.57 -26.42
CA GLY A 18 0.41 9.87 -25.99
C GLY A 18 -0.13 8.86 -24.98
N PHE A 19 0.15 7.57 -25.18
CA PHE A 19 -0.22 6.51 -24.23
C PHE A 19 0.46 6.69 -22.88
N ILE A 20 1.76 6.98 -22.85
CA ILE A 20 2.48 7.24 -21.59
C ILE A 20 1.93 8.48 -20.87
N LEU A 21 1.66 9.57 -21.60
CA LEU A 21 1.05 10.77 -21.01
C LEU A 21 -0.36 10.50 -20.44
N PHE A 22 -1.15 9.66 -21.11
CA PHE A 22 -2.43 9.21 -20.58
C PHE A 22 -2.29 8.44 -19.26
N LEU A 23 -1.33 7.52 -19.17
CA LEU A 23 -1.06 6.79 -17.93
C LEU A 23 -0.61 7.73 -16.80
N ILE A 24 0.21 8.74 -17.09
CA ILE A 24 0.64 9.74 -16.12
C ILE A 24 -0.56 10.55 -15.62
N MET A 25 -1.44 11.01 -16.51
CA MET A 25 -2.66 11.74 -16.11
C MET A 25 -3.59 10.88 -15.27
N LEU A 26 -3.74 9.59 -15.62
CA LEU A 26 -4.54 8.65 -14.85
C LEU A 26 -3.97 8.48 -13.42
N MET A 27 -2.65 8.33 -13.30
CA MET A 27 -1.96 8.24 -12.02
C MET A 27 -2.12 9.53 -11.19
N MET A 28 -1.98 10.69 -11.81
CA MET A 28 -2.12 11.98 -11.14
C MET A 28 -3.58 12.33 -10.79
N SER A 29 -4.56 11.82 -11.53
CA SER A 29 -5.98 12.10 -11.29
C SER A 29 -6.55 11.26 -10.15
N ASP A 30 -5.96 10.11 -9.86
CA ASP A 30 -6.41 9.24 -8.79
C ASP A 30 -5.47 9.37 -7.59
N ASN A 31 -5.76 10.35 -6.73
CA ASN A 31 -5.08 10.53 -5.44
C ASN A 31 -5.20 9.30 -4.52
N LYS A 32 -5.98 8.27 -4.88
CA LYS A 32 -5.99 6.98 -4.16
C LYS A 32 -4.83 6.07 -4.54
N LEU A 33 -4.10 6.38 -5.62
CA LEU A 33 -2.84 5.74 -6.00
C LEU A 33 -1.62 6.36 -5.29
N ASP A 34 -1.83 7.37 -4.44
CA ASP A 34 -0.91 7.71 -3.34
C ASP A 34 -0.97 6.57 -2.31
N HIS A 35 -0.50 5.41 -2.74
CA HIS A 35 -0.30 4.26 -1.88
C HIS A 35 0.88 4.57 -1.00
N GLU A 36 0.58 5.01 0.21
CA GLU A 36 1.04 4.51 1.52
C GLU A 36 2.11 3.38 1.46
N LEU A 37 3.22 3.61 0.76
CA LEU A 37 4.44 2.78 0.84
C LEU A 37 5.14 2.96 2.19
N VAL A 38 4.59 3.84 3.03
CA VAL A 38 4.84 3.98 4.44
C VAL A 38 3.48 3.92 5.11
N THR A 39 2.96 2.70 5.32
CA THR A 39 1.97 2.51 6.38
C THR A 39 2.68 2.92 7.66
N GLU A 40 2.18 3.93 8.38
CA GLU A 40 2.72 4.31 9.71
C GLU A 40 2.89 3.06 10.60
N ASP A 41 2.00 2.07 10.41
CA ASP A 41 1.87 0.88 11.22
C ASP A 41 2.72 -0.34 10.82
N TYR A 42 3.67 -0.22 9.88
CA TYR A 42 4.59 -1.35 9.63
C TYR A 42 5.45 -1.67 10.87
N TYR A 43 5.67 -0.66 11.73
CA TYR A 43 6.34 -0.80 13.03
C TYR A 43 5.38 -0.81 14.23
N GLU A 44 4.20 -0.17 14.15
CA GLU A 44 3.28 -0.10 15.31
C GLU A 44 2.73 -1.46 15.76
N LYS A 45 2.67 -2.43 14.85
CA LYS A 45 2.31 -3.81 15.20
C LYS A 45 3.22 -4.38 16.29
N GLY A 46 4.52 -4.07 16.25
CA GLY A 46 5.48 -4.58 17.25
C GLY A 46 5.15 -4.11 18.68
N THR A 47 4.73 -2.86 18.84
CA THR A 47 4.37 -2.29 20.14
C THR A 47 3.04 -2.83 20.70
N PHE A 48 2.09 -3.18 19.86
CA PHE A 48 0.84 -3.82 20.31
C PHE A 48 1.07 -5.26 20.78
N TYR A 49 1.91 -6.03 20.07
CA TYR A 49 2.25 -7.40 20.49
C TYR A 49 2.94 -7.45 21.86
N GLN A 50 3.79 -6.47 22.19
CA GLN A 50 4.43 -6.42 23.50
C GLN A 50 3.42 -6.26 24.64
N LYS A 51 2.38 -5.44 24.45
CA LYS A 51 1.31 -5.27 25.45
C LYS A 51 0.52 -6.55 25.66
N GLU A 52 0.25 -7.31 24.61
CA GLU A 52 -0.45 -8.60 24.69
C GLU A 52 0.41 -9.65 25.42
N ILE A 53 1.71 -9.74 25.09
CA ILE A 53 2.67 -10.63 25.75
C ILE A 53 2.80 -10.29 27.25
N ASP A 54 2.85 -9.00 27.59
CA ASP A 54 2.95 -8.56 28.98
C ASP A 54 1.66 -8.85 29.76
N ALA A 55 0.49 -8.67 29.13
CA ALA A 55 -0.80 -9.03 29.73
C ALA A 55 -0.90 -10.54 30.00
N GLU A 56 -0.46 -11.38 29.06
CA GLU A 56 -0.43 -12.83 29.22
C GLU A 56 0.50 -13.25 30.36
N LYS A 57 1.74 -12.76 30.38
CA LYS A 57 2.69 -13.04 31.48
C LYS A 57 2.15 -12.60 32.82
N ASN A 58 1.56 -11.41 32.90
CA ASN A 58 0.97 -10.91 34.14
C ASN A 58 -0.19 -11.80 34.59
N SER A 59 -1.03 -12.28 33.67
CA SER A 59 -2.12 -13.21 34.00
C SER A 59 -1.61 -14.55 34.55
N GLN A 60 -0.50 -15.07 34.01
CA GLN A 60 0.11 -16.32 34.47
C GLN A 60 0.81 -16.18 35.84
N LEU A 61 1.20 -14.95 36.21
CA LEU A 61 1.82 -14.64 37.50
C LEU A 61 0.80 -14.46 38.64
N LEU A 62 -0.50 -14.49 38.36
CA LEU A 62 -1.50 -14.44 39.42
C LEU A 62 -1.47 -15.73 40.25
N ALA A 63 -1.32 -15.56 41.57
CA ALA A 63 -1.34 -16.66 42.53
C ALA A 63 -2.72 -17.35 42.62
N GLU A 64 -3.79 -16.65 42.23
CA GLU A 64 -5.16 -17.15 42.24
C GLU A 64 -5.94 -16.56 41.06
N ASN A 65 -6.81 -17.35 40.44
CA ASN A 65 -7.59 -16.92 39.28
C ASN A 65 -8.63 -15.85 39.66
N ILE A 66 -8.81 -14.85 38.81
CA ILE A 66 -9.78 -13.78 39.03
C ILE A 66 -11.20 -14.36 38.92
N VAL A 67 -11.93 -14.39 40.04
CA VAL A 67 -13.35 -14.78 40.09
C VAL A 67 -14.20 -13.52 39.91
N ILE A 68 -14.84 -13.37 38.75
CA ILE A 68 -15.79 -12.28 38.51
C ILE A 68 -17.14 -12.67 39.09
N THR A 69 -17.59 -11.97 40.14
CA THR A 69 -18.93 -12.13 40.69
C THR A 69 -19.86 -11.12 40.01
N LYS A 70 -20.96 -11.59 39.45
CA LYS A 70 -21.94 -10.78 38.71
C LYS A 70 -22.85 -9.99 39.66
#